data_AF-H9C6M4-F1
#
_entry.id   AF-H9C6M4-F1
#
_cell.length_a   1.000
_cell.length_b   1.000
_cell.length_c   1.000
_cell.angle_alpha   90.00
_cell.angle_beta   90.00
_cell.angle_gamma   90.00
#
_symmetry.space_group_name_H-M   'P 1'
#
loop_
_entity.id
_entity.type
_entity.pdbx_description
1 polymer ?
#
loop_
_entity_poly.entity_id
_entity_poly.type
_entity_poly.pdbx_seq_one_letter_code
_entity_poly.pdbx_strand_id
1 'polypeptide(L)'
;MIPTRYVYVGGRTRDDHMPHLMMMFIGPAFLIYMLVGYLPLMRNWQELQAPHSYVAGFYYYTIGLPAEGGLWLWDWIASLSLFDTPSSNTVFAILLMVIYSVLILFVYGVILVLLKEVGIRPKKVLMLAALPFIFLVLWDLYQSFIWAIA
;
A
#
# COMPACT_ATOMS: atom_id res chain seq x y z
N MET A 1 -31.20 -57.00 -16.07
CA MET A 1 -29.89 -56.32 -16.20
C MET A 1 -30.08 -55.16 -17.16
N ILE A 2 -30.15 -53.92 -16.63
CA ILE A 2 -30.27 -52.69 -17.43
C ILE A 2 -28.98 -51.91 -17.22
N PRO A 3 -28.22 -51.54 -18.27
CA PRO A 3 -27.01 -50.76 -18.08
C PRO A 3 -27.38 -49.28 -17.96
N THR A 4 -27.15 -48.69 -16.80
CA THR A 4 -27.25 -47.25 -16.59
C THR A 4 -26.03 -46.56 -17.23
N ARG A 5 -26.27 -45.81 -18.31
CA ARG A 5 -25.30 -44.85 -18.87
C ARG A 5 -25.22 -43.63 -17.96
N TYR A 6 -24.02 -43.34 -17.45
CA TYR A 6 -23.73 -42.07 -16.80
C TYR A 6 -23.58 -40.97 -17.87
N VAL A 7 -24.47 -39.99 -17.83
CA VAL A 7 -24.37 -38.76 -18.63
C VAL A 7 -23.51 -37.77 -17.84
N TYR A 8 -22.31 -37.48 -18.33
CA TYR A 8 -21.49 -36.39 -17.81
C TYR A 8 -22.12 -35.06 -18.25
N VAL A 9 -22.85 -34.42 -17.34
CA VAL A 9 -23.28 -33.02 -17.49
C VAL A 9 -22.06 -32.15 -17.17
N GLY A 10 -21.47 -31.54 -18.20
CA GLY A 10 -20.38 -30.58 -18.06
C GLY A 10 -20.85 -29.35 -17.28
N GLY A 11 -20.67 -29.38 -15.95
CA GLY A 11 -20.80 -28.21 -15.11
C GLY A 11 -19.59 -27.32 -15.33
N ARG A 12 -19.78 -26.14 -15.95
CA ARG A 12 -18.86 -25.02 -15.76
C ARG A 12 -18.88 -24.68 -14.27
N THR A 13 -17.86 -25.13 -13.55
CA THR A 13 -17.61 -24.80 -12.16
C THR A 13 -17.47 -23.29 -12.03
N ARG A 14 -18.17 -22.72 -11.05
CA ARG A 14 -18.15 -21.30 -10.69
C ARG A 14 -16.80 -20.86 -10.06
N ASP A 15 -15.80 -21.73 -10.12
CA ASP A 15 -14.53 -21.62 -9.39
C ASP A 15 -13.40 -21.00 -10.22
N ASP A 16 -13.61 -20.83 -11.52
CA ASP A 16 -12.60 -20.31 -12.45
C ASP A 16 -12.30 -18.80 -12.25
N HIS A 17 -13.16 -18.10 -11.48
CA HIS A 17 -13.00 -16.67 -11.15
C HIS A 17 -12.45 -16.41 -9.74
N MET A 18 -12.46 -17.42 -8.86
CA MET A 18 -11.92 -17.33 -7.50
C MET A 18 -10.44 -16.96 -7.43
N PRO A 19 -9.52 -17.54 -8.24
CA PRO A 19 -8.09 -17.22 -8.12
C PRO A 19 -7.78 -15.77 -8.52
N HIS A 20 -8.50 -15.19 -9.47
CA HIS A 20 -8.32 -13.80 -9.87
C HIS A 20 -8.80 -12.82 -8.79
N LEU A 21 -9.93 -13.11 -8.14
CA LEU A 21 -10.42 -12.33 -7.00
C LEU A 21 -9.46 -12.44 -5.81
N MET A 22 -8.93 -13.63 -5.51
CA MET A 22 -7.97 -13.80 -4.42
C MET A 22 -6.66 -13.03 -4.66
N MET A 23 -6.11 -13.04 -5.88
CA MET A 23 -4.93 -12.23 -6.21
C MET A 23 -5.18 -10.71 -6.09
N MET A 24 -6.41 -10.26 -6.38
CA MET A 24 -6.78 -8.85 -6.28
C MET A 24 -6.78 -8.33 -4.83
N PHE A 25 -7.01 -9.19 -3.82
CA PHE A 25 -6.97 -8.81 -2.41
C PHE A 25 -5.63 -9.15 -1.73
N ILE A 26 -4.99 -10.27 -2.10
CA ILE A 26 -3.72 -10.71 -1.51
C ILE A 26 -2.57 -9.76 -1.86
N GLY A 27 -2.52 -9.26 -3.11
CA GLY A 27 -1.48 -8.32 -3.54
C GLY A 27 -1.48 -7.04 -2.71
N PRO A 28 -2.61 -6.30 -2.63
CA PRO A 28 -2.72 -5.11 -1.79
C PRO A 28 -2.48 -5.39 -0.31
N ALA A 29 -3.01 -6.49 0.24
CA ALA A 29 -2.80 -6.85 1.65
C ALA A 29 -1.31 -7.14 1.96
N PHE A 30 -0.61 -7.83 1.05
CA PHE A 30 0.84 -8.07 1.15
C PHE A 30 1.65 -6.77 1.04
N LEU A 31 1.24 -5.86 0.15
CA LEU A 31 1.88 -4.55 -0.03
C LEU A 31 1.66 -3.65 1.20
N ILE A 32 0.47 -3.68 1.79
CA ILE A 32 0.13 -3.03 3.06
C ILE A 32 0.95 -3.65 4.21
N TYR A 33 1.03 -4.98 4.29
CA TYR A 33 1.81 -5.68 5.31
C TYR A 33 3.31 -5.36 5.22
N MET A 34 3.86 -5.36 4.01
CA MET A 34 5.24 -4.92 3.75
C MET A 34 5.43 -3.46 4.17
N LEU A 35 4.55 -2.55 3.75
CA LEU A 35 4.62 -1.14 4.12
C LEU A 35 4.55 -0.91 5.64
N VAL A 36 3.71 -1.67 6.35
CA VAL A 36 3.61 -1.63 7.82
C VAL A 36 4.90 -2.13 8.47
N GLY A 37 5.54 -3.16 7.92
CA GLY A 37 6.83 -3.64 8.41
C GLY A 37 7.97 -2.62 8.27
N TYR A 38 7.91 -1.75 7.25
CA TYR A 38 8.90 -0.69 7.02
C TYR A 38 8.55 0.64 7.72
N LEU A 39 7.35 0.79 8.29
CA LEU A 39 6.94 2.01 9.00
C LEU A 39 7.93 2.44 10.09
N PRO A 40 8.41 1.56 10.99
CA PRO A 40 9.35 1.97 12.04
C PRO A 40 10.66 2.54 11.47
N LEU A 41 11.15 1.94 10.38
CA LEU A 41 12.36 2.39 9.70
C LEU A 41 12.15 3.74 9.00
N MET A 42 11.00 3.91 8.35
CA MET A 42 10.63 5.19 7.74
C MET A 42 10.37 6.28 8.78
N ARG A 43 9.79 5.96 9.92
CA ARG A 43 9.48 6.92 10.99
C ARG A 43 10.73 7.51 11.63
N ASN A 44 11.76 6.67 11.81
CA ASN A 44 13.04 7.07 12.38
C ASN A 44 14.07 7.43 11.30
N TRP A 45 13.61 7.96 10.16
CA TRP A 45 14.48 8.28 9.02
C TRP A 45 15.60 9.26 9.38
N GLN A 46 15.43 10.10 10.39
CA GLN A 46 16.45 11.04 10.87
C GLN A 46 17.65 10.35 11.51
N GLU A 47 17.47 9.12 12.00
CA GLU A 47 18.54 8.32 12.62
C GLU A 47 19.40 7.60 11.58
N LEU A 48 18.92 7.51 10.33
CA LEU A 48 19.66 6.92 9.23
C LEU A 48 20.76 7.87 8.75
N GLN A 49 21.88 7.29 8.33
CA GLN A 49 22.94 8.08 7.70
C GLN A 49 22.52 8.48 6.28
N ALA A 50 23.07 9.59 5.80
CA ALA A 50 22.91 9.94 4.40
C ALA A 50 23.60 8.88 3.50
N PRO A 51 22.96 8.46 2.39
CA PRO A 51 21.74 9.05 1.82
C PRO A 51 20.42 8.38 2.25
N HIS A 52 20.46 7.29 3.00
CA HIS A 52 19.29 6.50 3.38
C HIS A 52 18.23 7.33 4.12
N SER A 53 18.64 8.31 4.92
CA SER A 53 17.72 9.24 5.60
C SER A 53 16.83 10.04 4.65
N TYR A 54 17.36 10.56 3.55
CA TYR A 54 16.58 11.33 2.59
C TYR A 54 15.53 10.47 1.88
N VAL A 55 15.92 9.25 1.51
CA VAL A 55 15.04 8.31 0.82
C VAL A 55 13.94 7.81 1.77
N ALA A 56 14.30 7.42 2.99
CA ALA A 56 13.35 7.02 4.01
C ALA A 56 12.40 8.17 4.40
N GLY A 57 12.91 9.40 4.53
CA GLY A 57 12.08 10.58 4.80
C GLY A 57 11.08 10.87 3.68
N PHE A 58 11.52 10.76 2.42
CA PHE A 58 10.61 10.89 1.26
C PHE A 58 9.46 9.87 1.34
N TYR A 59 9.75 8.59 1.58
CA TYR A 59 8.73 7.55 1.67
C TYR A 59 7.89 7.62 2.96
N TYR A 60 8.44 8.17 4.04
CA TYR A 60 7.67 8.46 5.24
C TYR A 60 6.56 9.47 4.95
N TYR A 61 6.88 10.64 4.38
CA TYR A 61 5.86 11.65 4.09
C TYR A 61 4.88 11.24 2.98
N THR A 62 5.33 10.43 2.02
CA THR A 62 4.52 10.04 0.87
C THR A 62 3.71 8.77 1.09
N ILE A 63 4.05 7.90 2.04
CA ILE A 63 3.33 6.64 2.28
C ILE A 63 3.16 6.37 3.78
N GLY A 64 4.24 6.51 4.56
CA GLY A 64 4.24 6.16 5.98
C GLY A 64 3.25 6.99 6.81
N LEU A 65 3.28 8.31 6.68
CA LEU A 65 2.42 9.23 7.42
C LEU A 65 0.92 9.03 7.11
N PRO A 66 0.49 8.90 5.83
CA PRO A 66 -0.88 8.48 5.51
C PRO A 66 -1.26 7.12 6.12
N ALA A 67 -0.36 6.14 6.14
CA ALA A 67 -0.65 4.84 6.72
C ALA A 67 -0.81 4.91 8.25
N GLU A 68 0.07 5.64 8.95
CA GLU A 68 -0.04 5.90 10.39
C GLU A 68 -1.32 6.65 10.74
N GLY A 69 -1.70 7.65 9.94
CA GLY A 69 -2.95 8.39 10.11
C GLY A 69 -4.18 7.49 9.98
N GLY A 70 -4.16 6.55 9.03
CA GLY A 70 -5.22 5.55 8.88
C GLY A 70 -5.33 4.59 10.06
N LEU A 71 -4.20 4.12 10.59
CA LEU A 71 -4.18 3.27 11.80
C LEU A 71 -4.70 4.01 13.03
N TRP A 72 -4.25 5.25 13.24
CA TRP A 72 -4.72 6.09 14.35
C TRP A 72 -6.22 6.36 14.25
N LEU A 73 -6.72 6.64 13.05
CA LEU A 73 -8.15 6.82 12.80
C LEU A 73 -8.93 5.54 13.12
N TRP A 74 -8.45 4.38 12.67
CA TRP A 74 -9.07 3.09 12.97
C TRP A 74 -9.20 2.85 14.47
N ASP A 75 -8.09 2.98 15.20
CA ASP A 75 -8.04 2.76 16.65
C ASP A 75 -8.96 3.74 17.38
N TRP A 76 -8.94 5.01 16.97
CA TRP A 76 -9.84 6.03 17.53
C TRP A 76 -11.31 5.66 17.30
N ILE A 77 -11.72 5.31 16.08
CA ILE A 77 -13.13 4.95 15.81
C ILE A 77 -13.53 3.69 16.57
N ALA A 78 -12.67 2.67 16.58
CA ALA A 78 -12.91 1.43 17.31
C ALA A 78 -13.13 1.69 18.82
N SER A 79 -12.47 2.70 19.39
CA SER A 79 -12.63 3.08 20.80
C SER A 79 -13.95 3.78 21.13
N LEU A 80 -14.64 4.39 20.17
CA LEU A 80 -15.81 5.23 20.44
C LEU A 80 -17.08 4.45 20.82
N SER A 81 -17.19 3.16 20.47
CA SER A 81 -18.34 2.29 20.79
C SER A 81 -19.71 2.98 20.62
N LEU A 82 -19.92 3.62 19.46
CA LEU A 82 -21.08 4.48 19.17
C LEU A 82 -22.42 3.74 19.09
N PHE A 83 -22.38 2.45 18.80
CA PHE A 83 -23.54 1.58 18.65
C PHE A 83 -23.49 0.41 19.63
N ASP A 84 -24.66 -0.06 20.07
CA ASP A 84 -24.79 -1.17 21.02
C ASP A 84 -24.34 -2.52 20.44
N THR A 85 -24.32 -2.66 19.11
CA THR A 85 -23.89 -3.88 18.44
C THR A 85 -22.46 -3.74 17.88
N PRO A 86 -21.57 -4.72 18.15
CA PRO A 86 -20.20 -4.71 17.62
C PRO A 86 -20.13 -4.64 16.09
N SER A 87 -21.12 -5.24 15.41
CA SER A 87 -21.22 -5.22 13.95
C SER A 87 -21.45 -3.82 13.39
N SER A 88 -22.31 -3.01 14.01
CA SER A 88 -22.59 -1.64 13.57
C SER A 88 -21.38 -0.72 13.74
N ASN A 89 -20.66 -0.85 14.86
CA ASN A 89 -19.40 -0.12 15.07
C ASN A 89 -18.36 -0.46 14.00
N THR A 90 -18.25 -1.74 13.63
CA THR A 90 -17.31 -2.21 12.61
C THR A 90 -17.66 -1.66 11.22
N VAL A 91 -18.95 -1.70 10.84
CA VAL A 91 -19.42 -1.14 9.56
C VAL A 91 -19.16 0.37 9.50
N PHE A 92 -19.41 1.08 10.59
CA PHE A 92 -19.13 2.51 10.68
C PHE A 92 -17.62 2.83 10.56
N ALA A 93 -16.77 2.04 11.24
CA ALA A 93 -15.31 2.16 11.11
C ALA A 93 -14.84 1.96 9.67
N ILE A 94 -15.33 0.92 8.99
CA ILE A 94 -15.03 0.68 7.57
C ILE A 94 -15.46 1.87 6.71
N LEU A 95 -16.66 2.41 6.92
CA LEU A 95 -17.17 3.53 6.15
C LEU A 95 -16.29 4.78 6.32
N LEU A 96 -15.85 5.09 7.54
CA LEU A 96 -14.94 6.20 7.79
C LEU A 96 -13.54 5.96 7.19
N MET A 97 -13.03 4.72 7.19
CA MET A 97 -11.78 4.38 6.52
C MET A 97 -11.86 4.57 4.99
N VAL A 98 -13.02 4.27 4.39
CA VAL A 98 -13.27 4.55 2.97
C VAL A 98 -13.24 6.06 2.73
N ILE A 99 -13.91 6.86 3.57
CA ILE A 99 -13.89 8.32 3.45
C ILE A 99 -12.47 8.88 3.60
N TYR A 100 -11.71 8.40 4.58
CA TYR A 100 -10.31 8.77 4.77
C TYR A 100 -9.47 8.45 3.52
N SER A 101 -9.63 7.27 2.95
CA SER A 101 -8.92 6.86 1.74
C SER A 101 -9.25 7.76 0.56
N VAL A 102 -10.53 8.13 0.38
CA VAL A 102 -10.96 9.08 -0.66
C VAL A 102 -10.35 10.46 -0.43
N LEU A 103 -10.29 10.93 0.81
CA LEU A 103 -9.67 12.22 1.15
C LEU A 103 -8.17 12.21 0.83
N ILE A 104 -7.46 11.15 1.18
CA ILE A 104 -6.03 11.00 0.88
C ILE A 104 -5.82 10.99 -0.65
N LEU A 105 -6.61 10.24 -1.41
CA LEU A 105 -6.56 10.23 -2.87
C LEU A 105 -6.87 11.61 -3.47
N PHE A 106 -7.82 12.35 -2.88
CA PHE A 106 -8.11 13.72 -3.29
C PHE A 106 -6.91 14.65 -3.08
N VAL A 107 -6.25 14.58 -1.92
CA VAL A 107 -5.02 15.35 -1.64
C VAL A 107 -3.93 15.01 -2.65
N TYR A 108 -3.69 13.73 -2.95
CA TYR A 108 -2.75 13.34 -4.01
C TYR A 108 -3.17 13.88 -5.38
N GLY A 109 -4.47 13.84 -5.71
CA GLY A 109 -5.00 14.42 -6.93
C GLY A 109 -4.68 15.91 -7.06
N VAL A 110 -4.89 16.69 -5.99
CA VAL A 110 -4.55 18.12 -5.95
C VAL A 110 -3.05 18.32 -6.15
N ILE A 111 -2.20 17.56 -5.45
CA ILE A 111 -0.74 17.63 -5.61
C ILE A 111 -0.35 17.34 -7.06
N LEU A 112 -0.93 16.31 -7.68
CA LEU A 112 -0.65 15.97 -9.09
C LEU A 112 -1.07 17.07 -10.06
N VAL A 113 -2.21 17.73 -9.81
CA VAL A 113 -2.65 18.89 -10.59
C VAL A 113 -1.66 20.04 -10.43
N LEU A 114 -1.26 20.38 -9.21
CA LEU A 114 -0.27 21.42 -8.95
C LEU A 114 1.07 21.14 -9.62
N LEU A 115 1.56 19.89 -9.55
CA LEU A 115 2.79 19.49 -10.24
C LEU A 115 2.67 19.64 -11.76
N LYS A 116 1.49 19.34 -12.32
CA LYS A 116 1.22 19.53 -13.76
C LYS A 116 1.26 21.01 -14.15
N GLU A 117 0.72 21.92 -13.33
CA GLU A 117 0.78 23.38 -13.56
C GLU A 117 2.22 23.90 -13.56
N VAL A 118 3.12 23.29 -12.79
CA VAL A 118 4.57 23.59 -12.79
C VAL A 118 5.29 22.95 -14.00
N GLY A 119 4.57 22.29 -14.91
CA GLY A 119 5.12 21.66 -16.10
C GLY A 119 5.69 20.26 -15.88
N ILE A 120 5.45 19.64 -14.72
CA ILE A 120 5.92 18.29 -14.42
C ILE A 120 4.94 17.29 -15.02
N ARG A 121 5.38 16.62 -16.09
CA ARG A 121 4.58 15.57 -16.76
C ARG A 121 4.38 14.36 -15.83
N PRO A 122 3.26 13.60 -15.92
CA PRO A 122 2.99 12.44 -15.08
C PRO A 122 4.10 11.37 -15.07
N LYS A 123 4.76 11.14 -16.22
CA LYS A 123 5.93 10.25 -16.30
C LYS A 123 7.08 10.69 -15.39
N LYS A 124 7.30 12.01 -15.27
CA LYS A 124 8.31 12.57 -14.37
C LYS A 124 7.91 12.42 -12.90
N VAL A 125 6.62 12.42 -12.58
CA VAL A 125 6.14 12.14 -11.21
C VAL A 125 6.43 10.69 -10.83
N LEU A 126 6.14 9.74 -11.72
CA LEU A 126 6.53 8.34 -11.54
C LEU A 126 8.04 8.17 -11.39
N MET A 127 8.84 8.88 -12.20
CA MET A 127 10.29 8.89 -12.04
C MET A 127 10.73 9.53 -10.72
N LEU A 128 10.10 10.62 -10.27
CA LEU A 128 10.38 11.26 -8.98
C LEU A 128 10.09 10.32 -7.80
N ALA A 129 9.07 9.46 -7.92
CA ALA A 129 8.77 8.45 -6.93
C ALA A 129 9.74 7.26 -6.98
N ALA A 130 10.27 6.90 -8.15
CA ALA A 130 11.18 5.75 -8.33
C ALA A 130 12.66 6.08 -8.15
N LEU A 131 13.08 7.31 -8.48
CA LEU A 131 14.47 7.77 -8.45
C LEU A 131 15.15 7.62 -7.08
N PRO A 132 14.52 8.00 -5.94
CA PRO A 132 15.11 7.81 -4.62
C PRO A 132 15.44 6.35 -4.33
N PHE A 133 14.56 5.42 -4.72
CA PHE A 133 14.79 3.99 -4.58
C PHE A 133 15.91 3.48 -5.48
N ILE A 134 15.90 3.84 -6.76
CA ILE A 134 16.95 3.46 -7.71
C ILE A 134 18.32 3.96 -7.22
N PHE A 135 18.38 5.20 -6.76
CA PHE A 135 19.59 5.79 -6.19
C PHE A 135 20.09 5.00 -4.98
N LEU A 136 19.20 4.61 -4.07
CA LEU A 136 19.56 3.80 -2.90
C LEU A 136 20.14 2.44 -3.28
N VAL A 137 19.51 1.74 -4.23
CA VAL A 137 20.03 0.46 -4.74
C VAL A 137 21.42 0.62 -5.36
N LEU A 138 21.62 1.65 -6.18
CA LEU A 138 22.93 1.92 -6.77
C LEU A 138 23.98 2.27 -5.71
N TRP A 139 23.60 3.02 -4.67
CA TRP A 139 24.48 3.37 -3.56
C TRP A 139 24.92 2.13 -2.78
N ASP A 140 23.99 1.24 -2.45
CA ASP A 140 24.30 0.00 -1.72
C ASP A 140 25.19 -0.94 -2.55
N LEU A 141 24.95 -1.03 -3.86
CA LEU A 141 25.83 -1.77 -4.78
C LEU A 141 27.24 -1.17 -4.82
N TYR A 142 27.35 0.16 -4.87
CA TYR A 142 28.63 0.86 -4.84
C TYR A 142 29.40 0.61 -3.54
N GLN A 143 28.73 0.70 -2.38
CA GLN A 143 29.34 0.41 -1.09
C GLN A 143 29.82 -1.05 -1.02
N SER A 144 28.97 -1.99 -1.43
CA SER A 144 29.31 -3.41 -1.46
C SER A 144 30.53 -3.70 -2.34
N PHE A 145 30.64 -3.00 -3.48
CA PHE A 145 31.79 -3.09 -4.36
C PHE A 145 33.05 -2.58 -3.68
N ILE A 146 33.04 -1.40 -3.04
CA ILE A 146 34.20 -0.86 -2.32
C ILE A 146 34.69 -1.82 -1.23
N TRP A 147 33.78 -2.36 -0.42
CA TRP A 147 34.14 -3.31 0.63
C TRP A 147 34.74 -4.62 0.11
N ALA A 148 34.44 -5.02 -1.13
CA ALA A 148 34.97 -6.24 -1.72
C ALA A 148 36.42 -6.10 -2.24
N ILE A 149 36.89 -4.86 -2.47
CA ILE A 149 38.24 -4.56 -2.98
C ILE A 149 39.16 -3.92 -1.94
N ALA A 150 38.63 -3.51 -0.79
CA ALA A 150 39.37 -3.01 0.37
C ALA A 150 39.82 -4.17 1.27
#